data_AF-A0A928ZBU6-F1
#
_entry.id   AF-A0A928ZBU6-F1
#
_cell.length_a   1.000
_cell.length_b   1.000
_cell.length_c   1.000
_cell.angle_alpha   90.00
_cell.angle_beta   90.00
_cell.angle_gamma   90.00
#
_symmetry.space_group_name_H-M   'P 1'
#
loop_
_entity.id
_entity.type
_entity.pdbx_description
1 polymer ?
#
loop_
_entity_poly.entity_id
_entity_poly.type
_entity_poly.pdbx_seq_one_letter_code
_entity_poly.pdbx_strand_id
1 'polypeptide(L)'
;MPKYSLFINKSSALLLSLVTVFAFAEDRSVRAQEVEGNTTIEEVTEEEVVVGEEVTVRGEIEEVDPGISFTLQEEGFLEGDEVLVINTSETIVPEGMEDMGLQVTGELGTFILADVETEYGLDLDPDLYVDYESQPVIFAEYMVLSPELDEVSENPENYYDLEIALEGEIDEIRNDYTFTLKEEQLIGGENLLIINATGEPIPADDETVVVTGMVRPYIKAEFERDYDLDWDLDVQEEIEAEYTERPVLVVDSIYAAAEDDGFLD
;
A
#
# COMPACT_ATOMS: atom_id res chain seq x y z
N MET A 1 50.42 -44.42 54.02
CA MET A 1 50.75 -43.02 53.70
C MET A 1 52.01 -43.00 52.85
N PRO A 2 52.13 -42.12 51.83
CA PRO A 2 51.06 -41.45 51.07
C PRO A 2 50.51 -42.46 50.03
N LYS A 3 50.19 -42.27 48.74
CA LYS A 3 50.02 -41.13 47.79
C LYS A 3 48.71 -41.36 46.98
N TYR A 4 48.27 -40.35 46.24
CA TYR A 4 47.16 -40.40 45.27
C TYR A 4 47.66 -40.58 43.82
N SER A 5 46.79 -41.08 42.93
CA SER A 5 46.73 -40.72 41.50
C SER A 5 45.34 -41.03 40.93
N LEU A 6 44.90 -40.29 39.91
CA LEU A 6 43.69 -40.57 39.13
C LEU A 6 44.00 -41.59 38.01
N PHE A 7 42.98 -42.22 37.39
CA PHE A 7 42.51 -41.81 36.05
C PHE A 7 41.23 -42.52 35.54
N ILE A 8 40.47 -41.73 34.78
CA ILE A 8 39.17 -41.89 34.13
C ILE A 8 39.11 -43.02 33.06
N ASN A 9 37.97 -43.74 32.97
CA ASN A 9 37.19 -44.00 31.71
C ASN A 9 35.95 -44.86 32.01
N LYS A 10 34.72 -44.36 31.75
CA LYS A 10 33.95 -44.43 30.49
C LYS A 10 33.38 -45.82 30.15
N SER A 11 32.04 -45.92 30.18
CA SER A 11 31.24 -46.75 29.27
C SER A 11 29.88 -46.08 29.09
N SER A 12 29.54 -45.70 27.86
CA SER A 12 28.27 -45.06 27.54
C SER A 12 27.18 -46.10 27.31
N ALA A 13 25.96 -45.82 27.77
CA ALA A 13 24.77 -46.50 27.25
C ALA A 13 24.24 -45.73 26.03
N LEU A 14 23.86 -46.44 24.97
CA LEU A 14 23.26 -45.88 23.78
C LEU A 14 21.74 -46.09 23.85
N LEU A 15 20.95 -45.02 23.72
CA LEU A 15 19.50 -45.08 23.53
C LEU A 15 19.17 -44.36 22.22
N LEU A 16 18.56 -45.08 21.28
CA LEU A 16 18.04 -44.52 20.04
C LEU A 16 16.62 -44.03 20.29
N SER A 17 16.42 -42.72 20.37
CA SER A 17 15.10 -42.09 20.26
C SER A 17 14.82 -41.81 18.77
N LEU A 18 13.94 -42.61 18.16
CA LEU A 18 13.45 -42.34 16.81
C LEU A 18 12.49 -41.14 16.87
N VAL A 19 12.98 -39.96 16.48
CA VAL A 19 12.14 -38.76 16.35
C VAL A 19 11.48 -38.80 14.97
N THR A 20 10.17 -39.05 14.95
CA THR A 20 9.35 -38.83 13.75
C THR A 20 9.19 -37.32 13.56
N VAL A 21 9.93 -36.74 12.63
CA VAL A 21 9.67 -35.37 12.18
C VAL A 21 8.39 -35.40 11.36
N PHE A 22 7.31 -34.84 11.91
CA PHE A 22 6.22 -34.34 11.08
C PHE A 22 6.74 -33.09 10.39
N ALA A 23 7.03 -33.19 9.09
CA ALA A 23 7.06 -32.02 8.25
C ALA A 23 5.60 -31.57 8.09
N PHE A 24 5.20 -30.56 8.84
CA PHE A 24 4.21 -29.63 8.30
C PHE A 24 4.89 -28.97 7.12
N ALA A 25 4.35 -29.20 5.93
CA ALA A 25 4.37 -28.15 4.94
C ALA A 25 3.33 -27.14 5.43
N GLU A 26 3.79 -26.10 6.11
CA GLU A 26 3.08 -24.82 6.07
C GLU A 26 3.09 -24.43 4.59
N ASP A 27 1.92 -24.19 4.02
CA ASP A 27 1.86 -23.60 2.69
C ASP A 27 2.50 -22.22 2.77
N ARG A 28 3.33 -21.90 1.79
CA ARG A 28 4.07 -20.63 1.74
C ARG A 28 3.65 -19.84 0.52
N SER A 29 2.34 -19.61 0.40
CA SER A 29 1.94 -18.27 -0.02
C SER A 29 2.51 -17.29 0.99
N VAL A 30 3.26 -16.32 0.49
CA VAL A 30 3.40 -15.06 1.19
C VAL A 30 2.07 -14.37 0.97
N ARG A 31 1.39 -13.98 2.05
CA ARG A 31 0.31 -13.02 1.96
C ARG A 31 0.89 -11.63 1.97
N ALA A 32 0.23 -10.71 1.26
CA ALA A 32 0.52 -9.29 1.37
C ALA A 32 0.50 -8.84 2.83
N GLN A 33 1.37 -7.89 3.17
CA GLN A 33 1.52 -7.46 4.57
C GLN A 33 0.25 -6.72 5.00
N GLU A 34 -0.42 -7.19 6.06
CA GLU A 34 -1.50 -6.45 6.72
C GLU A 34 -0.89 -5.17 7.32
N VAL A 35 -1.30 -4.00 6.82
CA VAL A 35 -0.95 -2.70 7.42
C VAL A 35 -1.99 -2.37 8.48
N GLU A 36 -1.53 -2.23 9.73
CA GLU A 36 -2.34 -1.76 10.86
C GLU A 36 -2.90 -0.37 10.49
N GLY A 37 -4.22 -0.28 10.26
CA GLY A 37 -4.91 0.94 9.84
C GLY A 37 -5.40 1.02 8.38
N ASN A 38 -5.03 0.10 7.47
CA ASN A 38 -5.57 0.12 6.09
C ASN A 38 -7.03 -0.38 6.06
N THR A 39 -7.96 0.46 5.59
CA THR A 39 -9.42 0.35 5.81
C THR A 39 -10.21 1.04 4.67
N THR A 40 -11.52 0.82 4.56
CA THR A 40 -12.39 1.44 3.52
C THR A 40 -13.02 2.77 3.97
N ILE A 41 -13.73 3.48 3.07
CA ILE A 41 -14.46 4.70 3.44
C ILE A 41 -15.78 4.37 4.16
N GLU A 42 -16.45 3.27 3.79
CA GLU A 42 -17.59 2.73 4.55
C GLU A 42 -17.18 2.40 6.00
N GLU A 43 -16.06 1.71 6.20
CA GLU A 43 -15.57 1.34 7.55
C GLU A 43 -15.30 2.55 8.46
N VAL A 44 -14.65 3.62 7.97
CA VAL A 44 -14.35 4.80 8.81
C VAL A 44 -15.56 5.71 9.06
N THR A 45 -16.68 5.48 8.37
CA THR A 45 -17.92 6.27 8.54
C THR A 45 -18.98 5.59 9.43
N GLU A 46 -18.81 4.32 9.79
CA GLU A 46 -19.69 3.56 10.70
C GLU A 46 -19.73 4.05 12.17
N GLU A 47 -20.71 3.59 12.97
CA GLU A 47 -20.89 4.01 14.38
C GLU A 47 -19.89 3.38 15.39
N GLU A 48 -19.05 2.39 15.03
CA GLU A 48 -18.20 1.63 15.97
C GLU A 48 -16.68 2.00 15.98
N VAL A 49 -16.21 2.91 15.13
CA VAL A 49 -14.78 3.21 14.93
C VAL A 49 -14.11 3.94 16.11
N VAL A 50 -12.79 3.76 16.28
CA VAL A 50 -12.02 4.27 17.43
C VAL A 50 -11.34 5.60 17.11
N VAL A 51 -11.86 6.70 17.68
CA VAL A 51 -11.18 8.00 17.66
C VAL A 51 -9.78 7.91 18.29
N GLY A 52 -8.77 8.40 17.57
CA GLY A 52 -7.35 8.29 17.93
C GLY A 52 -6.63 7.07 17.33
N GLU A 53 -7.23 6.43 16.32
CA GLU A 53 -6.63 5.37 15.49
C GLU A 53 -6.00 5.98 14.22
N GLU A 54 -4.86 5.44 13.79
CA GLU A 54 -4.18 5.81 12.54
C GLU A 54 -4.81 4.98 11.41
N VAL A 55 -5.39 5.64 10.41
CA VAL A 55 -6.08 5.00 9.30
C VAL A 55 -5.44 5.36 7.96
N THR A 56 -5.48 4.43 7.00
CA THR A 56 -5.12 4.62 5.59
C THR A 56 -6.30 4.25 4.70
N VAL A 57 -6.77 5.22 3.91
CA VAL A 57 -7.92 5.10 2.99
C VAL A 57 -7.56 5.58 1.59
N ARG A 58 -8.30 5.14 0.56
CA ARG A 58 -8.20 5.58 -0.84
C ARG A 58 -9.57 6.06 -1.34
N GLY A 59 -9.58 6.99 -2.29
CA GLY A 59 -10.81 7.47 -2.93
C GLY A 59 -10.61 8.71 -3.83
N GLU A 60 -11.65 9.08 -4.56
CA GLU A 60 -11.76 10.34 -5.33
C GLU A 60 -11.88 11.55 -4.38
N ILE A 61 -11.43 12.74 -4.79
CA ILE A 61 -11.45 13.96 -3.96
C ILE A 61 -12.46 15.03 -4.43
N GLU A 62 -13.32 15.54 -3.54
CA GLU A 62 -14.08 16.79 -3.76
C GLU A 62 -13.56 17.92 -2.85
N GLU A 63 -13.11 19.03 -3.44
CA GLU A 63 -12.46 20.14 -2.72
C GLU A 63 -13.47 20.99 -1.91
N VAL A 64 -13.27 21.09 -0.59
CA VAL A 64 -14.16 21.84 0.33
C VAL A 64 -13.58 23.24 0.64
N ASP A 65 -12.29 23.32 0.97
CA ASP A 65 -11.57 24.58 1.19
C ASP A 65 -10.13 24.46 0.64
N PRO A 66 -9.75 25.22 -0.41
CA PRO A 66 -8.57 24.94 -1.22
C PRO A 66 -7.25 24.77 -0.47
N GLY A 67 -6.69 23.55 -0.53
CA GLY A 67 -5.47 23.13 0.14
C GLY A 67 -5.56 22.93 1.65
N ILE A 68 -6.75 23.14 2.25
CA ILE A 68 -7.04 22.97 3.69
C ILE A 68 -7.89 21.72 3.94
N SER A 69 -8.92 21.49 3.13
CA SER A 69 -9.83 20.35 3.30
C SER A 69 -10.53 19.92 2.01
N PHE A 70 -10.88 18.64 1.98
CA PHE A 70 -11.61 17.95 0.90
C PHE A 70 -12.39 16.79 1.53
N THR A 71 -13.41 16.27 0.85
CA THR A 71 -13.92 14.93 1.17
C THR A 71 -13.21 13.90 0.30
N LEU A 72 -13.03 12.69 0.84
CA LEU A 72 -12.77 11.49 0.05
C LEU A 72 -14.10 10.76 -0.16
N GLN A 73 -14.34 10.29 -1.38
CA GLN A 73 -15.46 9.40 -1.73
C GLN A 73 -14.93 8.10 -2.35
N GLU A 74 -15.61 6.99 -2.07
CA GLU A 74 -15.19 5.66 -2.52
C GLU A 74 -15.38 5.46 -4.04
N GLU A 75 -14.31 5.00 -4.69
CA GLU A 75 -14.19 4.89 -6.15
C GLU A 75 -15.29 3.99 -6.77
N GLY A 76 -15.93 4.49 -7.84
CA GLY A 76 -16.93 3.75 -8.61
C GLY A 76 -18.37 3.71 -8.04
N PHE A 77 -18.64 4.25 -6.86
CA PHE A 77 -19.98 4.24 -6.24
C PHE A 77 -20.78 5.53 -6.43
N LEU A 78 -21.97 5.44 -7.04
CA LEU A 78 -22.82 6.60 -7.39
C LEU A 78 -23.57 7.27 -6.22
N GLU A 79 -23.58 6.63 -5.06
CA GLU A 79 -24.11 7.11 -3.78
C GLU A 79 -23.20 6.53 -2.66
N GLY A 80 -21.89 6.52 -2.87
CA GLY A 80 -20.90 6.01 -1.91
C GLY A 80 -20.68 6.96 -0.72
N ASP A 81 -20.26 6.42 0.42
CA ASP A 81 -19.99 7.21 1.61
C ASP A 81 -18.79 8.16 1.42
N GLU A 82 -18.79 9.25 2.20
CA GLU A 82 -17.75 10.27 2.16
C GLU A 82 -17.18 10.55 3.56
N VAL A 83 -15.87 10.80 3.64
CA VAL A 83 -15.20 11.21 4.87
C VAL A 83 -14.49 12.55 4.67
N LEU A 84 -14.71 13.49 5.60
CA LEU A 84 -14.00 14.77 5.59
C LEU A 84 -12.51 14.53 5.90
N VAL A 85 -11.63 15.14 5.12
CA VAL A 85 -10.19 15.16 5.36
C VAL A 85 -9.75 16.59 5.65
N ILE A 86 -9.07 16.77 6.77
CA ILE A 86 -8.38 18.02 7.13
C ILE A 86 -6.90 17.82 6.86
N ASN A 87 -6.32 18.61 5.96
CA ASN A 87 -4.89 18.55 5.64
C ASN A 87 -4.07 19.15 6.78
N THR A 88 -3.41 18.31 7.57
CA THR A 88 -2.49 18.74 8.65
C THR A 88 -1.02 18.61 8.27
N SER A 89 -0.75 18.03 7.09
CA SER A 89 0.60 17.74 6.56
C SER A 89 1.31 18.97 5.99
N GLU A 90 2.59 18.83 5.63
CA GLU A 90 3.29 19.81 4.77
C GLU A 90 3.03 19.59 3.27
N THR A 91 2.28 18.56 2.89
CA THR A 91 1.93 18.24 1.49
C THR A 91 0.73 19.08 1.04
N ILE A 92 0.84 19.67 -0.15
CA ILE A 92 -0.26 20.38 -0.81
C ILE A 92 -0.74 19.50 -1.96
N VAL A 93 -2.01 19.09 -1.93
CA VAL A 93 -2.67 18.46 -3.09
C VAL A 93 -2.64 19.47 -4.25
N PRO A 94 -2.06 19.15 -5.42
CA PRO A 94 -1.94 20.11 -6.52
C PRO A 94 -3.29 20.57 -7.09
N GLU A 95 -3.40 21.87 -7.43
CA GLU A 95 -4.58 22.44 -8.09
C GLU A 95 -4.91 21.68 -9.40
N GLY A 96 -6.18 21.30 -9.60
CA GLY A 96 -6.66 20.62 -10.80
C GLY A 96 -6.43 19.10 -10.81
N MET A 97 -6.39 18.47 -9.64
CA MET A 97 -6.43 17.01 -9.46
C MET A 97 -7.81 16.50 -9.00
N GLU A 98 -8.86 17.28 -9.27
CA GLU A 98 -10.28 17.07 -8.93
C GLU A 98 -10.90 15.77 -9.48
N ASP A 99 -10.24 15.10 -10.43
CA ASP A 99 -10.71 13.86 -11.08
C ASP A 99 -9.73 12.67 -10.85
N MET A 100 -8.87 12.69 -9.81
CA MET A 100 -7.90 11.61 -9.54
C MET A 100 -7.95 11.09 -8.09
N GLY A 101 -7.78 9.78 -7.94
CA GLY A 101 -7.73 9.10 -6.65
C GLY A 101 -6.54 9.55 -5.78
N LEU A 102 -6.74 9.57 -4.47
CA LEU A 102 -5.75 9.96 -3.46
C LEU A 102 -5.76 8.94 -2.31
N GLN A 103 -4.58 8.45 -1.93
CA GLN A 103 -4.42 7.73 -0.67
C GLN A 103 -4.04 8.71 0.44
N VAL A 104 -4.77 8.64 1.55
CA VAL A 104 -4.56 9.47 2.74
C VAL A 104 -4.28 8.59 3.95
N THR A 105 -3.28 8.96 4.75
CA THR A 105 -2.98 8.37 6.06
C THR A 105 -3.02 9.44 7.14
N GLY A 106 -3.69 9.18 8.27
CA GLY A 106 -3.84 10.16 9.36
C GLY A 106 -4.63 9.66 10.57
N GLU A 107 -4.76 10.51 11.60
CA GLU A 107 -5.55 10.19 12.81
C GLU A 107 -7.04 10.37 12.55
N LEU A 108 -7.86 9.34 12.79
CA LEU A 108 -9.31 9.42 12.73
C LEU A 108 -9.87 10.09 13.99
N GLY A 109 -10.72 11.10 13.79
CA GLY A 109 -11.36 11.87 14.85
C GLY A 109 -12.84 12.17 14.59
N THR A 110 -13.37 13.11 15.37
CA THR A 110 -14.71 13.67 15.18
C THR A 110 -14.58 15.16 14.89
N PHE A 111 -15.15 15.65 13.80
CA PHE A 111 -15.03 17.05 13.43
C PHE A 111 -15.85 17.93 14.37
N ILE A 112 -15.17 18.84 15.07
CA ILE A 112 -15.77 19.89 15.89
C ILE A 112 -15.02 21.17 15.51
N LEU A 113 -15.64 22.06 14.73
CA LEU A 113 -14.93 23.17 14.07
C LEU A 113 -14.09 23.99 15.05
N ALA A 114 -14.66 24.33 16.21
CA ALA A 114 -14.00 25.16 17.22
C ALA A 114 -12.79 24.50 17.91
N ASP A 115 -12.74 23.17 17.95
CA ASP A 115 -11.61 22.43 18.50
C ASP A 115 -10.52 22.27 17.42
N VAL A 116 -10.89 21.99 16.15
CA VAL A 116 -9.97 21.93 14.99
C VAL A 116 -9.26 23.28 14.75
N GLU A 117 -9.98 24.40 14.76
CA GLU A 117 -9.39 25.75 14.70
C GLU A 117 -8.41 26.01 15.86
N THR A 118 -8.70 25.47 17.05
CA THR A 118 -7.89 25.69 18.26
C THR A 118 -6.63 24.83 18.30
N GLU A 119 -6.70 23.58 17.83
CA GLU A 119 -5.62 22.59 17.81
C GLU A 119 -4.60 22.91 16.70
N TYR A 120 -5.10 23.03 15.45
CA TYR A 120 -4.26 23.19 14.26
C TYR A 120 -4.00 24.67 13.89
N GLY A 121 -4.75 25.61 14.48
CA GLY A 121 -4.55 27.06 14.27
C GLY A 121 -5.13 27.60 12.96
N LEU A 122 -6.16 26.93 12.43
CA LEU A 122 -6.90 27.29 11.22
C LEU A 122 -7.94 28.41 11.50
N ASP A 123 -8.49 28.99 10.42
CA ASP A 123 -9.50 30.08 10.44
C ASP A 123 -10.56 29.66 9.39
N LEU A 124 -11.44 28.73 9.77
CA LEU A 124 -12.29 27.95 8.86
C LEU A 124 -13.61 28.68 8.59
N ASP A 125 -14.08 28.78 7.33
CA ASP A 125 -15.37 29.45 7.06
C ASP A 125 -16.55 28.58 7.56
N PRO A 126 -17.30 29.00 8.60
CA PRO A 126 -18.32 28.15 9.19
C PRO A 126 -19.55 27.92 8.29
N ASP A 127 -19.69 28.66 7.19
CA ASP A 127 -20.73 28.39 6.18
C ASP A 127 -20.36 27.20 5.26
N LEU A 128 -19.11 26.72 5.24
CA LEU A 128 -18.67 25.52 4.50
C LEU A 128 -18.87 24.23 5.32
N TYR A 129 -18.48 24.23 6.60
CA TYR A 129 -18.43 23.02 7.43
C TYR A 129 -19.71 22.73 8.24
N VAL A 130 -20.86 23.29 7.84
CA VAL A 130 -22.13 23.18 8.60
C VAL A 130 -22.59 21.73 8.74
N ASP A 131 -22.46 20.95 7.66
CA ASP A 131 -23.02 19.61 7.57
C ASP A 131 -22.06 18.54 8.16
N TYR A 132 -20.75 18.83 8.25
CA TYR A 132 -19.72 17.95 8.83
C TYR A 132 -19.60 18.01 10.37
N GLU A 133 -20.26 18.95 11.06
CA GLU A 133 -20.15 19.09 12.52
C GLU A 133 -20.65 17.82 13.26
N SER A 134 -19.75 17.22 14.04
CA SER A 134 -19.90 15.91 14.72
C SER A 134 -19.89 14.66 13.82
N GLN A 135 -19.45 14.75 12.56
CA GLN A 135 -19.14 13.58 11.72
C GLN A 135 -17.70 13.06 11.94
N PRO A 136 -17.36 11.84 11.47
CA PRO A 136 -15.98 11.37 11.34
C PRO A 136 -15.11 12.30 10.48
N VAL A 137 -13.82 12.37 10.77
CA VAL A 137 -12.85 13.18 10.01
C VAL A 137 -11.46 12.57 10.11
N ILE A 138 -10.69 12.60 9.04
CA ILE A 138 -9.28 12.18 9.03
C ILE A 138 -8.40 13.42 9.08
N PHE A 139 -7.54 13.50 10.09
CA PHE A 139 -6.47 14.51 10.17
C PHE A 139 -5.25 13.99 9.41
N ALA A 140 -5.17 14.31 8.11
CA ALA A 140 -4.16 13.77 7.21
C ALA A 140 -2.75 14.19 7.63
N GLU A 141 -1.89 13.22 7.94
CA GLU A 141 -0.46 13.41 8.18
C GLU A 141 0.37 13.14 6.91
N TYR A 142 -0.06 12.18 6.08
CA TYR A 142 0.54 11.83 4.81
C TYR A 142 -0.52 11.66 3.72
N MET A 143 -0.17 12.03 2.49
CA MET A 143 -1.04 11.94 1.32
C MET A 143 -0.19 11.64 0.09
N VAL A 144 -0.63 10.71 -0.75
CA VAL A 144 0.05 10.29 -1.99
C VAL A 144 -1.00 10.02 -3.08
N LEU A 145 -0.70 10.34 -4.33
CA LEU A 145 -1.64 10.12 -5.45
C LEU A 145 -1.90 8.62 -5.62
N SER A 146 -3.16 8.26 -5.91
CA SER A 146 -3.61 6.88 -6.11
C SER A 146 -4.43 6.77 -7.41
N PRO A 147 -3.83 7.00 -8.59
CA PRO A 147 -4.51 6.92 -9.88
C PRO A 147 -4.88 5.48 -10.27
N GLU A 148 -5.73 5.30 -11.28
CA GLU A 148 -6.00 3.96 -11.82
C GLU A 148 -4.76 3.38 -12.57
N LEU A 149 -4.70 2.05 -12.72
CA LEU A 149 -3.59 1.37 -13.40
C LEU A 149 -3.52 1.70 -14.90
N ASP A 150 -4.66 1.86 -15.57
CA ASP A 150 -4.74 2.28 -16.97
C ASP A 150 -4.30 3.73 -17.17
N GLU A 151 -4.55 4.64 -16.22
CA GLU A 151 -4.08 6.02 -16.28
C GLU A 151 -2.55 6.09 -16.35
N VAL A 152 -1.88 5.34 -15.46
CA VAL A 152 -0.42 5.26 -15.42
C VAL A 152 0.13 4.55 -16.64
N SER A 153 -0.61 3.60 -17.21
CA SER A 153 -0.16 2.81 -18.37
C SER A 153 -0.39 3.51 -19.71
N GLU A 154 -1.51 4.22 -19.89
CA GLU A 154 -1.84 4.99 -21.10
C GLU A 154 -1.24 6.42 -21.09
N ASN A 155 -1.12 7.07 -19.94
CA ASN A 155 -0.70 8.47 -19.80
C ASN A 155 0.51 8.68 -18.83
N PRO A 156 1.58 7.86 -18.92
CA PRO A 156 2.67 7.85 -17.94
C PRO A 156 3.45 9.17 -17.82
N GLU A 157 3.44 10.03 -18.84
CA GLU A 157 4.05 11.36 -18.77
C GLU A 157 3.45 12.29 -17.71
N ASN A 158 2.27 11.98 -17.16
CA ASN A 158 1.70 12.68 -16.00
C ASN A 158 2.34 12.26 -14.67
N TYR A 159 2.85 11.02 -14.60
CA TYR A 159 3.22 10.35 -13.35
C TYR A 159 4.73 10.09 -13.19
N TYR A 160 5.55 10.20 -14.25
CA TYR A 160 6.99 9.99 -14.17
C TYR A 160 7.69 10.89 -13.13
N ASP A 161 8.62 10.28 -12.38
CA ASP A 161 9.35 10.86 -11.24
C ASP A 161 8.46 11.28 -10.05
N LEU A 162 7.15 10.95 -10.06
CA LEU A 162 6.27 11.07 -8.88
C LEU A 162 6.25 9.76 -8.07
N GLU A 163 5.96 9.92 -6.78
CA GLU A 163 5.58 8.83 -5.87
C GLU A 163 4.06 8.67 -5.92
N ILE A 164 3.58 7.45 -6.13
CA ILE A 164 2.16 7.09 -6.19
C ILE A 164 1.89 5.80 -5.40
N ALA A 165 0.67 5.66 -4.90
CA ALA A 165 0.06 4.36 -4.60
C ALA A 165 -0.63 3.82 -5.86
N LEU A 166 -0.75 2.50 -5.98
CA LEU A 166 -1.60 1.81 -6.96
C LEU A 166 -2.20 0.56 -6.32
N GLU A 167 -3.48 0.31 -6.60
CA GLU A 167 -4.18 -0.93 -6.22
C GLU A 167 -4.33 -1.85 -7.45
N GLY A 168 -4.28 -3.17 -7.24
CA GLY A 168 -4.56 -4.14 -8.30
C GLY A 168 -4.25 -5.60 -7.95
N GLU A 169 -4.64 -6.50 -8.84
CA GLU A 169 -4.45 -7.94 -8.71
C GLU A 169 -3.09 -8.37 -9.30
N ILE A 170 -2.35 -9.26 -8.61
CA ILE A 170 -1.09 -9.82 -9.10
C ILE A 170 -1.35 -10.86 -10.20
N ASP A 171 -0.99 -10.53 -11.45
CA ASP A 171 -1.25 -11.40 -12.63
C ASP A 171 -0.09 -12.33 -13.01
N GLU A 172 1.15 -11.86 -12.92
CA GLU A 172 2.34 -12.67 -13.23
C GLU A 172 3.51 -12.30 -12.34
N ILE A 173 4.05 -13.26 -11.59
CA ILE A 173 5.31 -13.12 -10.83
C ILE A 173 6.45 -13.71 -11.68
N ARG A 174 7.35 -12.84 -12.16
CA ARG A 174 8.47 -13.21 -13.04
C ARG A 174 9.71 -13.65 -12.28
N ASN A 175 9.99 -13.03 -11.13
CA ASN A 175 11.03 -13.43 -10.16
C ASN A 175 10.78 -12.74 -8.80
N ASP A 176 11.60 -13.06 -7.80
CA ASP A 176 11.55 -12.53 -6.42
C ASP A 176 11.53 -10.97 -6.32
N TYR A 177 11.89 -10.25 -7.38
CA TYR A 177 11.94 -8.77 -7.45
C TYR A 177 10.99 -8.18 -8.51
N THR A 178 10.18 -8.97 -9.22
CA THR A 178 9.43 -8.46 -10.38
C THR A 178 8.14 -9.23 -10.64
N PHE A 179 7.04 -8.50 -10.73
CA PHE A 179 5.71 -8.98 -11.05
C PHE A 179 4.93 -7.96 -11.89
N THR A 180 3.73 -8.29 -12.35
CA THR A 180 2.82 -7.33 -13.00
C THR A 180 1.49 -7.25 -12.26
N LEU A 181 0.94 -6.03 -12.17
CA LEU A 181 -0.42 -5.78 -11.70
C LEU A 181 -1.38 -5.60 -12.87
N LYS A 182 -2.64 -5.96 -12.65
CA LYS A 182 -3.80 -5.69 -13.51
C LYS A 182 -4.97 -5.15 -12.68
N GLU A 183 -5.93 -4.53 -13.33
CA GLU A 183 -7.22 -4.21 -12.72
C GLU A 183 -8.10 -5.45 -12.60
N GLU A 184 -8.85 -5.58 -11.50
CA GLU A 184 -9.78 -6.69 -11.29
C GLU A 184 -10.94 -6.70 -12.30
N GLN A 185 -11.42 -5.52 -12.71
CA GLN A 185 -12.73 -5.36 -13.33
C GLN A 185 -12.72 -5.04 -14.83
N LEU A 186 -11.60 -4.58 -15.41
CA LEU A 186 -11.54 -4.12 -16.80
C LEU A 186 -11.02 -5.20 -17.77
N ILE A 187 -11.82 -5.52 -18.79
CA ILE A 187 -11.42 -6.46 -19.84
C ILE A 187 -10.53 -5.75 -20.87
N GLY A 188 -9.24 -5.62 -20.55
CA GLY A 188 -8.18 -5.30 -21.50
C GLY A 188 -7.39 -4.02 -21.27
N GLY A 189 -7.23 -3.56 -20.02
CA GLY A 189 -6.15 -2.64 -19.64
C GLY A 189 -4.77 -3.25 -19.92
N GLU A 190 -3.71 -2.45 -19.88
CA GLU A 190 -2.33 -2.94 -20.01
C GLU A 190 -1.73 -3.22 -18.62
N ASN A 191 -1.25 -4.44 -18.37
CA ASN A 191 -0.57 -4.74 -17.10
C ASN A 191 0.66 -3.84 -16.87
N LEU A 192 0.76 -3.23 -15.69
CA LEU A 192 1.92 -2.45 -15.28
C LEU A 192 2.99 -3.36 -14.65
N LEU A 193 4.25 -3.19 -15.04
CA LEU A 193 5.37 -3.93 -14.44
C LEU A 193 5.79 -3.26 -13.12
N ILE A 194 5.83 -4.06 -12.06
CA ILE A 194 6.25 -3.66 -10.72
C ILE A 194 7.64 -4.22 -10.45
N ILE A 195 8.56 -3.35 -10.04
CA ILE A 195 9.93 -3.69 -9.67
C ILE A 195 10.08 -3.49 -8.16
N ASN A 196 10.06 -4.60 -7.43
CA ASN A 196 10.28 -4.65 -5.99
C ASN A 196 11.79 -4.50 -5.74
N ALA A 197 12.21 -3.28 -5.37
CA ALA A 197 13.60 -2.97 -5.05
C ALA A 197 13.94 -3.18 -3.56
N THR A 198 12.95 -3.40 -2.69
CA THR A 198 13.19 -3.65 -1.26
C THR A 198 13.71 -5.07 -1.01
N GLY A 199 13.33 -6.02 -1.86
CA GLY A 199 13.60 -7.45 -1.65
C GLY A 199 12.74 -8.06 -0.55
N GLU A 200 11.65 -7.41 -0.16
CA GLU A 200 10.58 -8.04 0.60
C GLU A 200 9.87 -9.10 -0.24
N PRO A 201 9.29 -10.15 0.35
CA PRO A 201 8.71 -11.23 -0.43
C PRO A 201 7.42 -10.75 -1.14
N ILE A 202 7.34 -10.95 -2.45
CA ILE A 202 6.13 -10.66 -3.24
C ILE A 202 4.98 -11.56 -2.74
N PRO A 203 3.73 -11.06 -2.67
CA PRO A 203 2.55 -11.86 -2.31
C PRO A 203 2.20 -12.94 -3.35
N ALA A 204 1.09 -13.66 -3.15
CA ALA A 204 0.71 -14.76 -4.05
C ALA A 204 0.12 -14.28 -5.40
N ASP A 205 0.05 -15.20 -6.36
CA ASP A 205 -0.75 -15.04 -7.58
C ASP A 205 -2.25 -14.97 -7.25
N ASP A 206 -2.98 -14.14 -8.01
CA ASP A 206 -4.40 -13.78 -7.79
C ASP A 206 -4.69 -13.07 -6.42
N GLU A 207 -3.70 -12.51 -5.72
CA GLU A 207 -3.93 -11.61 -4.55
C GLU A 207 -4.01 -10.14 -4.97
N THR A 208 -5.03 -9.41 -4.48
CA THR A 208 -5.20 -7.96 -4.66
C THR A 208 -4.40 -7.18 -3.61
N VAL A 209 -3.58 -6.25 -4.07
CA VAL A 209 -2.57 -5.58 -3.27
C VAL A 209 -2.51 -4.10 -3.58
N VAL A 210 -2.03 -3.32 -2.62
CA VAL A 210 -1.67 -1.93 -2.81
C VAL A 210 -0.15 -1.81 -2.74
N VAL A 211 0.41 -1.09 -3.70
CA VAL A 211 1.85 -0.86 -3.83
C VAL A 211 2.12 0.64 -3.82
N THR A 212 3.21 1.06 -3.17
CA THR A 212 3.61 2.48 -3.15
C THR A 212 5.06 2.61 -3.62
N GLY A 213 5.32 3.62 -4.45
CA GLY A 213 6.65 3.87 -4.99
C GLY A 213 6.68 4.83 -6.17
N MET A 214 7.80 4.84 -6.90
CA MET A 214 8.08 5.84 -7.93
C MET A 214 7.87 5.33 -9.36
N VAL A 215 7.09 6.05 -10.16
CA VAL A 215 6.93 5.74 -11.59
C VAL A 215 8.16 6.18 -12.37
N ARG A 216 8.80 5.26 -13.10
CA ARG A 216 9.96 5.55 -13.95
C ARG A 216 9.77 4.96 -15.35
N PRO A 217 10.36 5.55 -16.40
CA PRO A 217 10.49 4.88 -17.69
C PRO A 217 11.56 3.78 -17.55
N TYR A 218 11.27 2.55 -18.00
CA TYR A 218 12.26 1.48 -17.91
C TYR A 218 13.39 1.69 -18.92
N ILE A 219 14.56 2.03 -18.38
CA ILE A 219 15.81 2.24 -19.10
C ILE A 219 16.85 1.31 -18.47
N LYS A 220 17.12 0.15 -19.08
CA LYS A 220 18.12 -0.86 -18.65
C LYS A 220 19.35 -0.27 -17.96
N ALA A 221 20.05 0.65 -18.63
CA ALA A 221 21.34 1.19 -18.17
C ALA A 221 21.24 2.17 -16.98
N GLU A 222 20.02 2.54 -16.57
CA GLU A 222 19.74 3.23 -15.32
C GLU A 222 19.37 2.23 -14.23
N PHE A 223 18.54 1.23 -14.54
CA PHE A 223 18.16 0.17 -13.60
C PHE A 223 19.37 -0.69 -13.16
N GLU A 224 20.23 -1.11 -14.10
CA GLU A 224 21.52 -1.79 -13.85
C GLU A 224 22.55 -0.93 -13.06
N ARG A 225 22.25 0.34 -12.81
CA ARG A 225 23.11 1.32 -12.12
C ARG A 225 22.54 1.71 -10.76
N ASP A 226 21.23 1.83 -10.65
CA ASP A 226 20.52 2.35 -9.48
C ASP A 226 20.08 1.24 -8.51
N TYR A 227 19.86 0.01 -8.99
CA TYR A 227 19.33 -1.12 -8.21
C TYR A 227 20.18 -2.39 -8.37
N ASP A 228 20.34 -3.17 -7.29
CA ASP A 228 21.11 -4.42 -7.26
C ASP A 228 20.20 -5.61 -7.56
N LEU A 229 19.55 -5.58 -8.73
CA LEU A 229 18.54 -6.56 -9.15
C LEU A 229 19.23 -7.85 -9.61
N ASP A 230 19.15 -8.91 -8.79
CA ASP A 230 19.76 -10.24 -9.02
C ASP A 230 19.00 -11.07 -10.10
N TRP A 231 18.57 -10.40 -11.19
CA TRP A 231 17.79 -10.98 -12.28
C TRP A 231 18.58 -12.01 -13.12
N ASP A 232 17.94 -13.14 -13.44
CA ASP A 232 18.43 -14.08 -14.45
C ASP A 232 18.35 -13.45 -15.86
N LEU A 233 19.36 -13.72 -16.70
CA LEU A 233 19.52 -13.11 -18.02
C LEU A 233 18.32 -13.31 -18.95
N ASP A 234 17.65 -14.46 -18.86
CA ASP A 234 16.48 -14.77 -19.70
C ASP A 234 15.30 -13.82 -19.37
N VAL A 235 15.08 -13.50 -18.08
CA VAL A 235 14.04 -12.55 -17.64
C VAL A 235 14.45 -11.11 -17.97
N GLN A 236 15.73 -10.78 -17.88
CA GLN A 236 16.24 -9.48 -18.29
C GLN A 236 16.03 -9.22 -19.79
N GLU A 237 16.30 -10.21 -20.67
CA GLU A 237 16.06 -10.09 -22.12
C GLU A 237 14.56 -9.96 -22.45
N GLU A 238 13.67 -10.55 -21.64
CA GLU A 238 12.21 -10.46 -21.78
C GLU A 238 11.67 -9.07 -21.38
N ILE A 239 12.04 -8.56 -20.19
CA ILE A 239 11.67 -7.20 -19.74
C ILE A 239 12.18 -6.14 -20.74
N GLU A 240 13.39 -6.30 -21.29
CA GLU A 240 13.92 -5.39 -22.31
C GLU A 240 13.18 -5.45 -23.65
N ALA A 241 12.61 -6.60 -24.02
CA ALA A 241 11.80 -6.73 -25.22
C ALA A 241 10.41 -6.09 -25.08
N GLU A 242 9.84 -6.08 -23.86
CA GLU A 242 8.45 -5.71 -23.59
C GLU A 242 8.26 -4.31 -22.97
N TYR A 243 9.22 -3.82 -22.18
CA TYR A 243 9.09 -2.60 -21.37
C TYR A 243 10.10 -1.49 -21.68
N THR A 244 10.98 -1.63 -22.69
CA THR A 244 11.88 -0.52 -23.10
C THR A 244 11.11 0.77 -23.36
N GLU A 245 11.43 1.83 -22.60
CA GLU A 245 10.79 3.17 -22.65
C GLU A 245 9.28 3.19 -22.26
N ARG A 246 8.73 2.11 -21.69
CA ARG A 246 7.38 2.06 -21.05
C ARG A 246 7.46 2.39 -19.55
N PRO A 247 6.34 2.77 -18.90
CA PRO A 247 6.29 2.95 -17.45
C PRO A 247 6.51 1.63 -16.71
N VAL A 248 7.16 1.75 -15.55
CA VAL A 248 7.27 0.73 -14.51
C VAL A 248 7.19 1.42 -13.15
N LEU A 249 6.55 0.79 -12.16
CA LEU A 249 6.56 1.28 -10.78
C LEU A 249 7.72 0.62 -10.03
N VAL A 250 8.59 1.41 -9.41
CA VAL A 250 9.61 0.90 -8.49
C VAL A 250 9.10 1.08 -7.07
N VAL A 251 8.83 -0.03 -6.38
CA VAL A 251 8.08 0.00 -5.12
C VAL A 251 8.97 -0.05 -3.88
N ASP A 252 8.57 0.75 -2.89
CA ASP A 252 9.16 0.86 -1.56
C ASP A 252 8.27 0.17 -0.49
N SER A 253 7.01 -0.16 -0.80
CA SER A 253 6.12 -0.97 0.03
C SER A 253 5.08 -1.76 -0.77
N ILE A 254 4.68 -2.92 -0.23
CA ILE A 254 3.60 -3.79 -0.75
C ILE A 254 2.76 -4.29 0.43
N TYR A 255 1.44 -4.06 0.40
CA TYR A 255 0.49 -4.47 1.44
C TYR A 255 -0.82 -4.97 0.84
N ALA A 256 -1.66 -5.61 1.66
CA ALA A 256 -2.97 -6.08 1.23
C ALA A 256 -3.88 -4.89 0.87
N ALA A 257 -4.76 -5.08 -0.11
CA ALA A 257 -5.91 -4.20 -0.27
C ALA A 257 -6.81 -4.22 0.98
N ALA A 258 -7.68 -3.21 1.13
CA ALA A 258 -8.73 -3.28 2.13
C ALA A 258 -9.82 -4.23 1.63
N GLU A 259 -10.19 -5.26 2.41
CA GLU A 259 -11.27 -6.18 2.05
C GLU A 259 -12.61 -5.61 2.52
N ASP A 260 -13.52 -5.29 1.58
CA ASP A 260 -14.94 -5.04 1.91
C ASP A 260 -15.59 -6.34 2.42
N ASP A 261 -15.80 -6.41 3.75
CA ASP A 261 -16.43 -7.55 4.44
C ASP A 261 -17.98 -7.55 4.26
N GLY A 262 -18.57 -6.52 3.62
CA GLY A 262 -20.00 -6.24 3.54
C GLY A 262 -20.82 -7.15 2.62
N PHE A 263 -20.21 -7.84 1.66
CA PHE A 263 -20.94 -8.52 0.57
C PHE A 263 -21.40 -9.97 0.80
N LEU A 264 -21.41 -10.52 2.04
CA LEU A 264 -21.70 -11.95 2.31
C LEU A 264 -22.65 -12.31 3.49
N ASP A 265 -23.98 -12.12 3.34
CA ASP A 265 -25.04 -12.95 4.04
C ASP A 265 -26.34 -13.16 3.20
#